data_AF-A0A939QE86-F1
#
_entry.id   AF-A0A939QE86-F1
#
_cell.length_a   1.000
_cell.length_b   1.000
_cell.length_c   1.000
_cell.angle_alpha   90.00
_cell.angle_beta   90.00
_cell.angle_gamma   90.00
#
_symmetry.space_group_name_H-M   'P 1'
#
loop_
_entity.id
_entity.type
_entity.pdbx_description
1 polymer ?
#
loop_
_entity_poly.entity_id
_entity_poly.type
_entity_poly.pdbx_seq_one_letter_code
_entity_poly.pdbx_strand_id
1 'polypeptide(L)'
;MIIAGLVLTGLAALVHVYIFFLESFAWTSPRGRATFGTSESEAEATRELAFNQGFYNLFLAVTVFVGIIAFAVGSAPVGAALVFVGAGSMVAASLVLLLSSPEKRGAALKQGVVPALGIIALVIGIAV
;
A
#
# COMPACT_ATOMS: atom_id res chain seq x y z
N MET A 1 -18.20 9.65 -7.93
CA MET A 1 -17.34 8.50 -7.55
C MET A 1 -16.29 8.83 -6.47
N ILE A 2 -16.25 10.07 -5.96
CA ILE A 2 -15.24 10.52 -4.97
C ILE A 2 -15.22 9.66 -3.71
N ILE A 3 -16.37 9.47 -3.04
CA ILE A 3 -16.45 8.70 -1.79
C ILE A 3 -15.92 7.29 -1.99
N ALA A 4 -16.32 6.61 -3.07
CA ALA A 4 -15.83 5.28 -3.40
C ALA A 4 -14.30 5.25 -3.59
N GLY A 5 -13.75 6.25 -4.29
CA GLY A 5 -12.30 6.38 -4.49
C GLY A 5 -11.53 6.59 -3.17
N LEU A 6 -12.01 7.49 -2.31
CA LEU A 6 -11.41 7.74 -0.99
C LEU A 6 -11.51 6.51 -0.07
N VAL A 7 -12.63 5.79 -0.08
CA VAL A 7 -12.80 4.55 0.71
C VAL A 7 -11.85 3.46 0.21
N LEU A 8 -11.80 3.20 -1.10
CA LEU A 8 -10.93 2.16 -1.67
C LEU A 8 -9.45 2.46 -1.42
N THR A 9 -9.01 3.71 -1.61
CA THR A 9 -7.63 4.10 -1.28
C THR A 9 -7.34 4.03 0.22
N GLY A 10 -8.29 4.38 1.08
CA GLY A 10 -8.18 4.18 2.52
C GLY A 10 -8.05 2.71 2.93
N LEU A 11 -8.82 1.81 2.29
CA LEU A 11 -8.67 0.36 2.48
C LEU A 11 -7.29 -0.14 2.04
N ALA A 12 -6.77 0.36 0.91
CA ALA A 12 -5.40 0.06 0.48
C ALA A 12 -4.36 0.54 1.49
N ALA A 13 -4.52 1.73 2.07
CA ALA A 13 -3.66 2.24 3.13
C ALA A 13 -3.68 1.34 4.37
N LEU A 14 -4.86 0.86 4.79
CA LEU A 14 -4.97 -0.10 5.89
C LEU A 14 -4.25 -1.43 5.61
N VAL A 15 -4.30 -1.93 4.37
CA VAL A 15 -3.50 -3.10 3.96
C VAL A 15 -2.01 -2.82 4.12
N HIS A 16 -1.54 -1.63 3.77
CA HIS A 16 -0.13 -1.26 3.91
C HIS A 16 0.29 -1.06 5.37
N VAL A 17 -0.60 -0.60 6.25
CA VAL A 17 -0.37 -0.61 7.71
C VAL A 17 -0.24 -2.05 8.24
N TYR A 18 -1.05 -2.98 7.73
CA TYR A 18 -0.91 -4.39 8.09
C TYR A 18 0.42 -4.99 7.59
N ILE A 19 0.83 -4.67 6.36
CA ILE A 19 2.13 -5.09 5.81
C ILE A 19 3.28 -4.50 6.63
N PHE A 20 3.22 -3.21 6.99
CA PHE A 20 4.16 -2.57 7.92
C PHE A 20 4.30 -3.37 9.21
N PHE A 21 3.17 -3.75 9.83
CA PHE A 21 3.23 -4.54 11.05
C PHE A 21 3.95 -5.88 10.84
N LEU A 22 3.65 -6.56 9.75
CA LEU A 22 4.29 -7.82 9.42
C LEU A 22 5.79 -7.66 9.15
N GLU A 23 6.22 -6.63 8.44
CA GLU A 23 7.61 -6.41 8.03
C GLU A 23 8.47 -5.82 9.17
N SER A 24 7.92 -4.94 9.99
CA SER A 24 8.68 -4.26 11.05
C SER A 24 8.64 -4.97 12.40
N PHE A 25 7.58 -5.72 12.71
CA PHE A 25 7.43 -6.36 14.03
C PHE A 25 7.31 -7.88 13.96
N ALA A 26 6.61 -8.42 12.97
CA ALA A 26 6.33 -9.85 12.90
C ALA A 26 7.17 -10.61 11.87
N TRP A 27 8.22 -10.00 11.31
CA TRP A 27 8.93 -10.54 10.13
C TRP A 27 9.49 -11.94 10.35
N THR A 28 10.21 -12.12 11.46
CA THR A 28 10.82 -13.40 11.83
C THR A 28 9.85 -14.37 12.49
N SER A 29 8.60 -13.96 12.76
CA SER A 29 7.58 -14.83 13.35
C SER A 29 7.10 -15.91 12.37
N PRO A 30 6.54 -17.04 12.85
CA PRO A 30 5.96 -18.07 11.97
C PRO A 30 4.92 -17.52 10.99
N ARG A 31 4.13 -16.51 11.41
CA ARG A 31 3.11 -15.87 10.57
C ARG A 31 3.74 -14.98 9.49
N GLY A 32 4.79 -14.22 9.83
CA GLY A 32 5.53 -13.41 8.87
C GLY A 32 6.14 -14.31 7.79
N ARG A 33 6.87 -15.33 8.20
CA ARG A 33 7.46 -16.33 7.31
C ARG A 33 6.44 -17.02 6.41
N ALA A 34 5.30 -17.45 6.94
CA ALA A 34 4.22 -18.05 6.15
C ALA A 34 3.61 -17.06 5.13
N THR A 35 3.53 -15.77 5.47
CA THR A 35 2.96 -14.74 4.59
C THR A 35 3.90 -14.40 3.43
N PHE A 36 5.19 -14.27 3.70
CA PHE A 36 6.19 -13.89 2.70
C PHE A 36 6.87 -15.09 2.01
N GLY A 37 6.68 -16.30 2.54
CA GLY A 37 7.27 -17.53 2.03
C GLY A 37 8.77 -17.60 2.26
N THR A 38 9.24 -17.15 3.43
CA THR A 38 10.66 -17.17 3.80
C THR A 38 10.96 -18.31 4.77
N SER A 39 12.15 -18.90 4.65
CA SER A 39 12.71 -19.76 5.68
C SER A 39 13.13 -18.95 6.91
N GLU A 40 13.42 -19.62 8.02
CA GLU A 40 13.87 -18.96 9.24
C GLU A 40 15.21 -18.24 9.05
N SER A 41 16.19 -18.87 8.39
CA SER A 41 17.48 -18.25 8.11
C SER A 41 17.37 -17.05 7.17
N GLU A 42 16.53 -17.12 6.14
CA GLU A 42 16.27 -15.98 5.24
C GLU A 42 15.59 -14.82 5.97
N ALA A 43 14.62 -15.11 6.84
CA ALA A 43 13.91 -14.08 7.60
C ALA A 43 14.87 -13.36 8.58
N GLU A 44 15.74 -14.09 9.27
CA GLU A 44 16.76 -13.49 10.14
C GLU A 44 17.77 -12.67 9.33
N ALA A 45 18.27 -13.20 8.21
CA ALA A 45 19.24 -12.51 7.36
C ALA A 45 18.70 -11.21 6.73
N THR A 46 17.38 -11.10 6.53
CA THR A 46 16.73 -9.95 5.89
C THR A 46 15.97 -9.05 6.86
N ARG A 47 16.08 -9.29 8.18
CA ARG A 47 15.28 -8.61 9.21
C ARG A 47 15.37 -7.08 9.14
N GLU A 48 16.56 -6.53 8.97
CA GLU A 48 16.76 -5.07 8.90
C GLU A 48 16.22 -4.48 7.59
N LEU A 49 16.36 -5.20 6.48
CA LEU A 49 15.80 -4.80 5.19
C LEU A 49 14.27 -4.76 5.24
N ALA A 50 13.65 -5.81 5.79
CA ALA A 50 12.22 -5.87 5.98
C ALA A 50 11.74 -4.77 6.93
N PHE A 51 12.46 -4.53 8.03
CA PHE A 51 12.11 -3.46 8.96
C PHE A 51 12.00 -2.10 8.26
N ASN A 52 12.99 -1.76 7.43
CA ASN A 52 12.97 -0.51 6.66
C ASN A 52 11.85 -0.50 5.60
N GLN A 53 11.60 -1.64 4.95
CA GLN A 53 10.51 -1.78 3.99
C GLN A 53 9.13 -1.52 4.62
N GLY A 54 8.94 -2.00 5.85
CA GLY A 54 7.72 -1.73 6.60
C GLY A 54 7.48 -0.24 6.80
N PHE A 55 8.53 0.55 7.09
CA PHE A 55 8.38 2.00 7.25
C PHE A 55 8.05 2.71 5.93
N TYR A 56 8.60 2.27 4.80
CA TYR A 56 8.16 2.77 3.50
C TYR A 56 6.66 2.51 3.28
N ASN A 57 6.19 1.29 3.59
CA ASN A 57 4.77 0.95 3.53
C ASN A 57 3.91 1.83 4.45
N LEU A 58 4.38 2.09 5.68
CA LEU A 58 3.72 3.00 6.62
C LEU A 58 3.61 4.42 6.06
N PHE A 59 4.67 4.97 5.48
CA PHE A 59 4.67 6.33 4.95
C PHE A 59 3.76 6.49 3.72
N LEU A 60 3.64 5.46 2.88
CA LEU A 60 2.63 5.43 1.82
C LEU A 60 1.22 5.49 2.41
N ALA A 61 0.93 4.70 3.45
CA ALA A 61 -0.37 4.71 4.11
C ALA A 61 -0.68 6.06 4.77
N VAL A 62 0.28 6.65 5.49
CA VAL A 62 0.16 7.98 6.11
C VAL A 62 -0.13 9.04 5.04
N THR A 63 0.57 9.00 3.91
CA THR A 63 0.34 9.94 2.79
C THR A 63 -1.11 9.87 2.30
N VAL A 64 -1.66 8.67 2.12
CA VAL A 64 -3.06 8.48 1.73
C VAL A 64 -4.02 8.99 2.81
N PHE A 65 -3.81 8.65 4.09
CA PHE A 65 -4.70 9.11 5.16
C PHE A 65 -4.70 10.64 5.31
N VAL A 66 -3.53 11.27 5.26
CA VAL A 66 -3.42 12.74 5.28
C VAL A 66 -4.12 13.33 4.07
N GLY A 67 -3.99 12.71 2.89
CA GLY A 67 -4.72 13.11 1.70
C GLY A 67 -6.24 13.03 1.84
N ILE A 68 -6.76 11.94 2.41
CA ILE A 68 -8.20 11.78 2.67
C ILE A 68 -8.69 12.85 3.65
N ILE A 69 -7.95 13.09 4.74
CA ILE A 69 -8.29 14.13 5.73
C ILE A 69 -8.28 15.51 5.07
N ALA A 70 -7.22 15.86 4.33
CA ALA A 70 -7.11 17.12 3.61
C ALA A 70 -8.27 17.33 2.63
N PHE A 71 -8.70 16.27 1.94
CA PHE A 71 -9.87 16.29 1.06
C PHE A 71 -11.15 16.60 1.87
N ALA A 72 -11.35 15.90 3.00
CA ALA A 72 -12.53 16.04 3.84
C ALA A 72 -12.66 17.43 4.50
N VAL A 73 -11.55 18.09 4.82
CA VAL A 73 -11.53 19.44 5.42
C VAL A 73 -11.53 20.59 4.39
N GLY A 74 -11.83 20.29 3.12
CA GLY A 74 -12.03 21.29 2.06
C GLY A 74 -10.78 21.63 1.23
N SER A 75 -9.63 21.01 1.48
CA SER A 75 -8.42 21.17 0.67
C SER A 75 -8.35 20.11 -0.44
N ALA A 76 -9.41 20.02 -1.27
CA ALA A 76 -9.58 18.94 -2.24
C ALA A 76 -8.39 18.74 -3.20
N PRO A 77 -7.75 19.77 -3.79
CA PRO A 77 -6.58 19.58 -4.66
C PRO A 77 -5.39 18.96 -3.93
N VAL A 78 -5.10 19.43 -2.71
CA VAL A 78 -4.01 18.89 -1.87
C VAL A 78 -4.33 17.46 -1.46
N GLY A 79 -5.57 17.20 -1.05
CA GLY A 79 -6.02 15.88 -0.65
C GLY A 79 -5.93 14.86 -1.79
N ALA A 80 -6.41 15.23 -2.98
CA ALA A 80 -6.33 14.38 -4.16
C ALA A 80 -4.87 14.11 -4.56
N ALA A 81 -4.00 15.13 -4.57
CA ALA A 81 -2.59 14.96 -4.88
C ALA A 81 -1.90 13.96 -3.94
N LEU A 82 -2.13 14.08 -2.63
CA LEU A 82 -1.57 13.15 -1.64
C LEU A 82 -2.13 11.73 -1.79
N VAL A 83 -3.44 11.58 -2.01
CA VAL A 83 -4.05 10.26 -2.27
C VAL A 83 -3.45 9.62 -3.53
N PHE A 84 -3.29 10.40 -4.62
CA PHE A 84 -2.71 9.89 -5.86
C PHE A 84 -1.23 9.55 -5.73
N VAL A 85 -0.45 10.33 -4.99
CA VAL A 85 0.96 9.99 -4.74
C VAL A 85 1.04 8.71 -3.91
N GLY A 86 0.35 8.64 -2.77
CA GLY A 86 0.40 7.48 -1.89
C GLY A 86 -0.12 6.21 -2.57
N ALA A 87 -1.36 6.22 -3.05
CA ALA A 87 -1.96 5.05 -3.70
C ALA A 87 -1.31 4.75 -5.06
N GLY A 88 -0.90 5.77 -5.81
CA GLY A 88 -0.22 5.60 -7.09
C GLY A 88 1.14 4.91 -6.93
N SER A 89 1.90 5.26 -5.90
CA SER A 89 3.12 4.54 -5.55
C SER A 89 2.86 3.08 -5.18
N MET A 90 1.76 2.76 -4.47
CA MET A 90 1.37 1.37 -4.19
C MET A 90 1.10 0.60 -5.49
N VAL A 91 0.37 1.20 -6.43
CA VAL A 91 0.09 0.60 -7.75
C VAL A 91 1.38 0.42 -8.54
N ALA A 92 2.23 1.45 -8.61
CA ALA A 92 3.50 1.39 -9.34
C ALA A 92 4.43 0.31 -8.78
N ALA A 93 4.59 0.23 -7.45
CA ALA A 93 5.38 -0.81 -6.80
C ALA A 93 4.80 -2.21 -7.04
N SER A 94 3.47 -2.35 -7.00
CA SER A 94 2.81 -3.62 -7.32
C SER A 94 3.05 -4.05 -8.76
N LEU A 95 3.08 -3.12 -9.72
CA LEU A 95 3.38 -3.38 -11.11
C LEU A 95 4.84 -3.82 -11.28
N VAL A 96 5.78 -3.13 -10.63
CA VAL A 96 7.19 -3.53 -10.63
C VAL A 96 7.34 -4.96 -10.10
N LEU A 97 6.68 -5.31 -8.99
CA LEU A 97 6.72 -6.66 -8.43
C LEU A 97 6.07 -7.70 -9.37
N LEU A 98 4.93 -7.38 -9.96
CA LEU A 98 4.22 -8.24 -10.92
C LEU A 98 5.10 -8.61 -12.12
N LEU A 99 5.87 -7.64 -12.61
CA LEU A 99 6.74 -7.79 -13.78
C LEU A 99 8.08 -8.44 -13.45
N SER A 100 8.67 -8.13 -12.29
CA SER A 100 10.01 -8.59 -11.91
C SER A 100 10.03 -9.97 -11.25
N SER A 101 8.94 -10.42 -10.62
CA SER A 101 8.92 -11.64 -9.79
C SER A 101 7.69 -12.52 -10.09
N PRO A 102 7.79 -13.49 -11.03
CA PRO A 102 6.69 -14.38 -11.40
C PRO A 102 6.03 -15.10 -10.22
N GLU A 103 6.85 -15.56 -9.26
CA GLU A 103 6.40 -16.26 -8.06
C GLU A 103 5.59 -15.38 -7.09
N LYS A 104 5.79 -14.06 -7.15
CA LYS A 104 5.12 -13.08 -6.27
C LYS A 104 3.95 -12.36 -6.95
N ARG A 105 3.57 -12.75 -8.17
CA ARG A 105 2.47 -12.12 -8.92
C ARG A 105 1.14 -12.13 -8.16
N GLY A 106 0.84 -13.22 -7.45
CA GLY A 106 -0.37 -13.31 -6.62
C GLY A 106 -0.39 -12.26 -5.49
N ALA A 107 0.76 -12.00 -4.86
CA ALA A 107 0.89 -10.95 -3.85
C ALA A 107 0.81 -9.56 -4.48
N ALA A 108 1.47 -9.34 -5.62
CA ALA A 108 1.41 -8.10 -6.38
C ALA A 108 -0.04 -7.70 -6.74
N LEU A 109 -0.84 -8.64 -7.24
CA LEU A 109 -2.25 -8.38 -7.56
C LEU A 109 -3.08 -8.02 -6.31
N LYS A 110 -2.89 -8.75 -5.20
CA LYS A 110 -3.64 -8.50 -3.95
C LYS A 110 -3.42 -7.09 -3.39
N GLN A 111 -2.18 -6.58 -3.48
CA GLN A 111 -1.84 -5.25 -2.97
C GLN A 111 -2.06 -4.11 -4.00
N GLY A 112 -2.08 -4.42 -5.30
CA GLY A 112 -2.20 -3.43 -6.38
C GLY A 112 -3.62 -3.12 -6.84
N VAL A 113 -4.54 -4.09 -6.79
CA VAL A 113 -5.89 -3.92 -7.37
C VAL A 113 -6.73 -2.89 -6.62
N VAL A 114 -6.79 -2.98 -5.29
CA VAL A 114 -7.60 -2.07 -4.47
C VAL A 114 -7.18 -0.59 -4.64
N PRO A 115 -5.89 -0.21 -4.53
CA PRO A 115 -5.50 1.17 -4.77
C PRO A 115 -5.73 1.61 -6.23
N ALA A 116 -5.56 0.72 -7.22
CA ALA A 116 -5.84 1.06 -8.62
C ALA A 116 -7.32 1.41 -8.84
N LEU A 117 -8.24 0.58 -8.33
CA LEU A 117 -9.68 0.86 -8.39
C LEU A 117 -10.03 2.17 -7.66
N GLY A 118 -9.39 2.43 -6.52
CA GLY A 118 -9.57 3.67 -5.77
C GLY A 118 -9.14 4.91 -6.55
N ILE A 119 -7.98 4.86 -7.20
CA ILE A 119 -7.49 5.95 -8.06
C ILE A 119 -8.46 6.18 -9.23
N ILE A 120 -8.86 5.14 -9.93
CA ILE A 120 -9.79 5.24 -11.08
C ILE A 120 -11.11 5.87 -10.64
N ALA A 121 -11.69 5.40 -9.53
CA ALA A 121 -12.93 5.96 -9.00
C ALA A 121 -12.79 7.42 -8.57
N LEU A 122 -11.66 7.80 -7.96
CA LEU A 122 -11.41 9.18 -7.56
C LEU A 122 -11.22 10.10 -8.78
N VAL A 123 -10.48 9.65 -9.81
CA VAL A 123 -10.32 10.39 -11.08
C VAL A 123 -11.67 10.62 -11.74
N ILE A 124 -12.49 9.58 -11.91
CA ILE A 124 -13.84 9.71 -12.47
C ILE A 124 -14.68 10.66 -11.61
N GLY A 125 -14.55 10.58 -10.29
CA GLY A 125 -15.31 11.41 -9.36
C GLY A 125 -14.92 12.89 -9.36
N ILE A 126 -13.69 13.23 -9.75
CA ILE A 126 -13.21 14.62 -9.85
C ILE A 126 -13.50 15.19 -11.24
N ALA A 127 -13.50 14.35 -12.28
CA ALA A 127 -13.68 14.77 -13.67
C ALA A 127 -15.15 14.97 -14.09
N VAL A 128 -16.10 14.45 -13.32
CA VAL A 128 -17.55 14.49 -13.58
C VAL A 128 -18.26 15.15 -12.42
#